data_AF-A0A6I0E6X5-F1
#
_entry.id   AF-A0A6I0E6X5-F1
#
_cell.length_a   1.000
_cell.length_b   1.000
_cell.length_c   1.000
_cell.angle_alpha   90.00
_cell.angle_beta   90.00
_cell.angle_gamma   90.00
#
_symmetry.space_group_name_H-M   'P 1'
#
loop_
_entity.id
_entity.type
_entity.pdbx_description
1 polymer ?
#
loop_
_entity_poly.entity_id
_entity_poly.type
_entity_poly.pdbx_seq_one_letter_code
_entity_poly.pdbx_strand_id
1 'polypeptide(L)'
;MSEISEQPVEFIEEQQPPKPKDKKGVKVKDFLSGNILTHENISAQLPYVMFLVFIAVIYIANHYRYDRLMREDQKVKTELKNLRAESITTAAELMFISKQSEVVKLVEEKGLELKESTVPPKKIK
;
A
#
# COMPACT_ATOMS: atom_id res chain seq x y z
N MET A 1 -6.21 -74.93 51.04
CA MET A 1 -5.22 -74.39 50.10
C MET A 1 -5.78 -74.54 48.69
N SER A 2 -6.52 -73.58 48.12
CA SER A 2 -6.07 -72.27 47.60
C SER A 2 -4.96 -72.46 46.56
N GLU A 3 -5.36 -72.50 45.28
CA GLU A 3 -5.03 -71.50 44.22
C GLU A 3 -4.21 -72.27 43.17
N ILE A 4 -4.36 -72.15 41.85
CA ILE A 4 -4.59 -71.00 40.99
C ILE A 4 -5.30 -71.53 39.72
N SER A 5 -6.49 -71.02 39.40
CA SER A 5 -7.09 -71.18 38.08
C SER A 5 -6.58 -70.05 37.18
N GLU A 6 -5.81 -70.37 36.14
CA GLU A 6 -5.53 -69.44 35.05
C GLU A 6 -6.83 -69.14 34.31
N GLN A 7 -7.46 -68.02 34.64
CA GLN A 7 -8.44 -67.39 33.76
C GLN A 7 -7.65 -66.54 32.75
N PRO A 8 -7.90 -66.66 31.43
CA PRO A 8 -7.23 -65.82 30.45
C PRO A 8 -7.56 -64.36 30.73
N VAL A 9 -6.53 -63.52 30.76
CA VAL A 9 -6.67 -62.08 30.93
C VAL A 9 -7.59 -61.57 29.82
N GLU A 10 -8.85 -61.27 30.16
CA GLU A 10 -9.74 -60.53 29.30
C GLU A 10 -9.10 -59.17 29.07
N PHE A 11 -8.73 -58.91 27.82
CA PHE A 11 -8.43 -57.57 27.36
C PHE A 11 -9.70 -56.76 27.51
N ILE A 12 -9.78 -55.98 28.58
CA ILE A 12 -10.69 -54.85 28.65
C ILE A 12 -10.20 -53.93 27.53
N GLU A 13 -10.89 -53.98 26.40
CA GLU A 13 -10.72 -53.02 25.33
C GLU A 13 -11.12 -51.67 25.94
N GLU A 14 -10.12 -50.91 26.33
CA GLU A 14 -10.27 -49.58 26.90
C GLU A 14 -10.98 -48.73 25.85
N GLN A 15 -12.31 -48.60 25.98
CA GLN A 15 -13.10 -47.69 25.17
C GLN A 15 -12.54 -46.30 25.42
N GLN A 16 -11.73 -45.81 24.47
CA GLN A 16 -11.23 -44.45 24.50
C GLN A 16 -12.42 -43.52 24.72
N PRO A 17 -12.40 -42.66 25.76
CA PRO A 17 -13.50 -41.75 26.01
C PRO A 17 -13.75 -40.94 24.74
N PRO A 18 -15.02 -40.72 24.31
CA PRO A 18 -15.30 -39.97 23.11
C PRO A 18 -14.64 -38.60 23.23
N LYS A 19 -13.60 -38.37 22.41
CA LYS A 19 -12.86 -37.11 22.38
C LYS A 19 -13.87 -35.96 22.36
N PRO A 20 -13.75 -34.96 23.24
CA PRO A 20 -14.66 -33.83 23.23
C PRO A 20 -14.54 -33.17 21.86
N LYS A 21 -15.56 -33.39 21.01
CA LYS A 21 -15.61 -32.79 19.69
C LYS A 21 -15.60 -31.29 19.91
N ASP A 22 -14.54 -30.62 19.48
CA ASP A 22 -14.44 -29.17 19.45
C ASP A 22 -15.63 -28.60 18.68
N LYS A 23 -16.68 -28.23 19.43
CA LYS A 23 -17.97 -27.77 18.90
C LYS A 23 -17.84 -26.48 18.07
N LYS A 24 -16.65 -25.86 18.07
CA LYS A 24 -16.31 -24.66 17.29
C LYS A 24 -16.01 -24.98 15.82
N GLY A 25 -15.32 -26.10 15.54
CA GLY A 25 -14.97 -26.49 14.16
C GLY A 25 -16.16 -27.02 13.36
N VAL A 26 -17.12 -27.63 14.04
CA VAL A 26 -18.34 -28.18 13.44
C VAL A 26 -19.20 -27.04 12.86
N LYS A 27 -19.36 -25.93 13.59
CA LYS A 27 -20.16 -24.79 13.12
C LYS A 27 -19.64 -24.19 11.82
N VAL A 28 -18.33 -23.92 11.69
CA VAL A 28 -17.75 -23.36 10.46
C VAL A 28 -17.89 -24.35 9.30
N LYS A 29 -17.71 -25.65 9.55
CA LYS A 29 -17.97 -26.70 8.54
C LYS A 29 -19.44 -26.76 8.12
N ASP A 30 -20.37 -26.59 9.05
CA ASP A 30 -21.81 -26.60 8.77
C ASP A 30 -22.28 -25.35 8.01
N PHE A 31 -21.60 -24.22 8.22
CA PHE A 31 -21.76 -23.00 7.42
C PHE A 31 -21.24 -23.18 6.00
N LEU A 32 -20.06 -23.80 5.83
CA LEU A 32 -19.46 -24.05 4.51
C LEU A 32 -20.13 -25.19 3.74
N SER A 33 -20.68 -26.19 4.42
CA SER A 33 -21.37 -27.33 3.83
C SER A 33 -22.79 -27.01 3.35
N GLY A 34 -23.27 -25.79 3.63
CA GLY A 34 -24.55 -25.29 3.14
C GLY A 34 -25.77 -25.79 3.92
N ASN A 35 -25.59 -26.48 5.05
CA ASN A 35 -26.71 -26.90 5.89
C ASN A 35 -27.50 -25.69 6.44
N ILE A 36 -26.84 -24.54 6.61
CA ILE A 36 -27.49 -23.27 6.98
C ILE A 36 -28.33 -22.66 5.84
N LEU A 37 -28.02 -22.99 4.57
CA LEU A 37 -28.73 -22.47 3.40
C LEU A 37 -30.09 -23.16 3.21
N THR A 38 -30.26 -24.36 3.77
CA THR A 38 -31.49 -25.16 3.72
C THR A 38 -32.57 -24.68 4.68
N HIS A 39 -32.24 -23.81 5.63
CA HIS A 39 -33.25 -23.19 6.51
C HIS A 39 -34.14 -22.24 5.69
N GLU A 40 -35.46 -22.44 5.75
CA GLU A 40 -36.48 -21.72 4.96
C GLU A 40 -36.32 -20.17 5.03
N ASN A 41 -35.97 -19.65 6.21
CA ASN A 41 -35.75 -18.21 6.43
C ASN A 41 -34.49 -17.65 5.74
N ILE A 42 -33.46 -18.48 5.56
CA ILE A 42 -32.17 -18.07 4.97
C ILE A 42 -32.20 -18.25 3.46
N SER A 43 -32.87 -19.30 2.97
CA SER A 43 -33.11 -19.51 1.55
C SER A 43 -33.86 -18.34 0.90
N ALA A 44 -34.84 -17.75 1.60
CA ALA A 44 -35.54 -16.56 1.14
C ALA A 44 -34.63 -15.32 1.00
N GLN A 45 -33.54 -15.24 1.76
CA GLN A 45 -32.61 -14.11 1.80
C GLN A 45 -31.33 -14.34 0.97
N LEU A 46 -31.17 -15.52 0.36
CA LEU A 46 -30.10 -15.83 -0.59
C LEU A 46 -29.89 -14.77 -1.70
N PRO A 47 -30.93 -14.25 -2.38
CA PRO A 47 -30.73 -13.22 -3.41
C PRO A 47 -30.11 -11.94 -2.85
N TYR A 48 -30.41 -11.58 -1.59
CA TYR A 48 -29.82 -10.43 -0.93
C TYR A 48 -28.33 -10.66 -0.60
N VAL A 49 -27.95 -11.86 -0.15
CA VAL A 49 -26.54 -12.20 0.06
C VAL A 49 -25.76 -12.17 -1.26
N MET A 50 -26.33 -12.69 -2.34
CA MET A 50 -25.73 -12.59 -3.67
C MET A 50 -25.54 -11.14 -4.13
N PHE A 51 -26.51 -10.27 -3.83
CA PHE A 51 -26.38 -8.84 -4.11
C PHE A 51 -25.23 -8.19 -3.31
N LEU A 52 -25.04 -8.55 -2.04
CA LEU A 52 -23.91 -8.07 -1.25
C LEU A 52 -22.56 -8.56 -1.79
N VAL A 53 -22.49 -9.83 -2.21
CA VAL A 53 -21.29 -10.38 -2.85
C VAL A 53 -21.01 -9.65 -4.16
N PHE A 54 -22.04 -9.35 -4.95
CA PHE A 54 -21.88 -8.57 -6.19
C PHE A 54 -21.31 -7.17 -5.91
N ILE A 55 -21.82 -6.46 -4.90
CA ILE A 55 -21.26 -5.17 -4.48
C ILE A 55 -19.82 -5.34 -3.99
N ALA A 56 -19.52 -6.40 -3.23
CA ALA A 56 -18.17 -6.66 -2.75
C ALA A 56 -17.17 -6.88 -3.90
N VAL A 57 -17.58 -7.60 -4.96
CA VAL A 57 -16.76 -7.79 -6.17
C VAL A 57 -16.50 -6.45 -6.86
N ILE A 58 -17.54 -5.62 -7.03
CA ILE A 58 -17.39 -4.26 -7.59
C ILE A 58 -16.46 -3.41 -6.74
N TYR A 59 -16.57 -3.49 -5.42
CA TYR A 59 -15.74 -2.75 -4.48
C TYR A 59 -14.26 -3.15 -4.62
N ILE A 60 -13.97 -4.45 -4.63
CA ILE A 60 -12.60 -4.97 -4.82
C ILE A 60 -12.05 -4.51 -6.18
N ALA A 61 -12.83 -4.62 -7.25
CA ALA A 61 -12.41 -4.18 -8.57
C ALA A 61 -12.06 -2.68 -8.60
N ASN A 62 -12.88 -1.83 -7.95
CA ASN A 62 -12.59 -0.40 -7.82
C ASN A 62 -11.35 -0.15 -6.97
N HIS A 63 -11.19 -0.85 -5.85
CA HIS A 63 -10.01 -0.73 -4.98
C HIS A 63 -8.70 -0.96 -5.75
N TYR A 64 -8.62 -2.03 -6.55
CA TYR A 64 -7.44 -2.29 -7.38
C TYR A 64 -7.13 -1.18 -8.40
N ARG A 65 -8.15 -0.46 -8.89
CA ARG A 65 -7.95 0.69 -9.78
C ARG A 65 -7.35 1.87 -9.02
N TYR A 66 -7.81 2.13 -7.80
CA TYR A 66 -7.26 3.18 -6.95
C TYR A 66 -5.78 2.92 -6.61
N ASP A 67 -5.38 1.69 -6.36
CA ASP A 67 -3.98 1.36 -6.07
C ASP A 67 -3.03 1.69 -7.23
N ARG A 68 -3.50 1.49 -8.47
CA ARG A 68 -2.72 1.85 -9.68
C ARG A 68 -2.59 3.36 -9.81
N LEU A 69 -3.71 4.06 -9.67
CA LEU A 69 -3.76 5.52 -9.76
C LEU A 69 -2.92 6.19 -8.67
N MET A 70 -2.93 5.65 -7.44
CA MET A 70 -2.15 6.17 -6.32
C MET A 70 -0.64 6.15 -6.61
N ARG A 71 -0.15 5.09 -7.28
CA ARG A 71 1.27 5.01 -7.68
C ARG A 71 1.63 6.02 -8.75
N GLU A 72 0.75 6.22 -9.73
CA GLU A 72 0.95 7.21 -10.78
C GLU A 72 0.93 8.63 -10.22
N ASP A 73 -0.02 8.95 -9.33
CA ASP A 73 -0.10 10.24 -8.63
C ASP A 73 1.19 10.54 -7.86
N GLN A 74 1.73 9.56 -7.13
CA GLN A 74 3.01 9.72 -6.43
C GLN A 74 4.19 9.98 -7.37
N LYS A 75 4.26 9.27 -8.51
CA LYS A 75 5.31 9.49 -9.52
C LYS A 75 5.22 10.90 -10.10
N VAL A 76 4.04 11.31 -10.55
CA VAL A 76 3.80 12.63 -11.12
C VAL A 76 4.14 13.73 -10.11
N LYS A 77 3.76 13.58 -8.83
CA LYS A 77 4.14 14.54 -7.78
C LYS A 77 5.64 14.63 -7.57
N THR A 78 6.35 13.51 -7.66
CA THR A 78 7.80 13.44 -7.52
C THR A 78 8.48 14.12 -8.70
N GLU A 79 8.05 13.84 -9.93
CA GLU A 79 8.54 14.50 -11.14
C GLU A 79 8.32 16.01 -11.10
N LEU A 80 7.13 16.46 -10.69
CA LEU A 80 6.85 17.89 -10.53
C LEU A 80 7.75 18.56 -9.49
N LYS A 81 8.05 17.88 -8.39
CA LYS A 81 8.98 18.38 -7.36
C LYS A 81 10.40 18.48 -7.92
N ASN A 82 10.87 17.46 -8.64
CA ASN A 82 12.19 17.45 -9.25
C ASN A 82 12.31 18.57 -10.29
N LEU A 83 11.33 18.72 -11.17
CA LEU A 83 11.34 19.75 -12.20
C LEU A 83 11.32 21.16 -11.61
N ARG A 84 10.57 21.38 -10.52
CA ARG A 84 10.64 22.66 -9.78
C ARG A 84 12.02 22.89 -9.20
N ALA A 85 12.61 21.90 -8.55
CA ALA A 85 13.94 22.03 -7.98
C ALA A 85 14.98 22.37 -9.07
N GLU A 86 14.94 21.66 -10.20
CA GLU A 86 15.79 21.92 -11.35
C GLU A 86 15.62 23.35 -11.87
N SER A 87 14.38 23.81 -12.09
CA SER A 87 14.12 25.18 -12.55
C SER A 87 14.66 26.26 -11.59
N ILE A 88 14.55 26.03 -10.27
CA ILE A 88 15.07 26.95 -9.26
C ILE A 88 16.61 26.94 -9.28
N THR A 89 17.22 25.76 -9.34
CA THR A 89 18.67 25.62 -9.40
C THR A 89 19.25 26.26 -10.66
N THR A 90 18.69 26.01 -11.84
CA THR A 90 19.14 26.62 -13.09
C THR A 90 18.96 28.14 -13.06
N ALA A 91 17.84 28.65 -12.54
CA ALA A 91 17.66 30.09 -12.38
C ALA A 91 18.66 30.69 -11.38
N ALA A 92 18.97 30.00 -10.29
CA ALA A 92 19.96 30.42 -9.31
C ALA A 92 21.38 30.42 -9.89
N GLU A 93 21.73 29.43 -10.70
CA GLU A 93 23.01 29.37 -11.41
C GLU A 93 23.14 30.52 -12.41
N LEU A 94 22.10 30.79 -13.19
CA LEU A 94 22.07 31.95 -14.08
C LEU A 94 22.22 33.26 -13.30
N MET A 95 21.52 33.40 -12.18
CA MET A 95 21.62 34.59 -11.32
C MET A 95 23.03 34.75 -10.73
N PHE A 96 23.68 33.64 -10.35
CA PHE A 96 25.05 33.64 -9.85
C PHE A 96 26.03 34.11 -10.93
N ILE A 97 25.96 33.54 -12.13
CA ILE A 97 26.82 33.91 -13.27
C ILE A 97 26.54 35.34 -13.73
N SER A 98 25.28 35.78 -13.69
CA SER A 98 24.88 37.15 -14.09
C SER A 98 25.20 38.20 -13.03
N LYS A 99 25.69 37.81 -11.85
CA LYS A 99 26.06 38.73 -10.78
C LYS A 99 27.21 39.62 -11.24
N GLN A 100 27.09 40.94 -11.06
CA GLN A 100 28.11 41.91 -11.49
C GLN A 100 29.53 41.50 -11.08
N SER A 101 29.71 41.05 -9.84
CA SER A 101 31.02 40.59 -9.33
C SER A 101 31.57 39.36 -10.06
N GLU A 102 30.72 38.42 -10.47
CA GLU A 102 31.16 37.25 -11.25
C GLU A 102 31.37 37.60 -12.72
N VAL A 103 30.55 38.49 -13.28
CA VAL A 103 30.76 39.01 -14.64
C VAL A 103 32.10 39.75 -14.74
N VAL A 104 32.45 40.58 -13.76
CA VAL A 104 33.75 41.28 -13.72
C VAL A 104 34.91 40.29 -13.70
N LYS A 105 34.85 39.26 -12.84
CA LYS A 105 35.87 38.19 -12.82
C LYS A 105 35.98 37.46 -14.15
N LEU A 106 34.85 37.09 -14.75
CA LEU A 106 34.80 36.41 -16.05
C LEU A 106 35.36 37.28 -17.18
N VAL A 107 35.17 38.59 -17.12
CA VAL A 107 35.72 39.58 -18.07
C VAL A 107 37.24 39.67 -17.93
N GLU A 108 37.74 39.73 -16.68
CA GLU A 108 39.18 39.73 -16.37
C GLU A 108 39.87 38.43 -16.81
N GLU A 109 39.27 37.27 -16.49
CA GLU A 109 39.79 35.95 -16.91
C GLU A 109 39.86 35.80 -18.44
N LYS A 110 38.89 36.39 -19.15
CA LYS A 110 38.84 36.38 -20.62
C LYS A 110 39.72 37.44 -21.28
N GLY A 111 40.44 38.26 -20.49
CA GLY A 111 41.33 39.30 -21.00
C GLY A 111 40.61 40.43 -21.73
N LEU A 112 39.32 40.64 -21.44
CA LEU A 112 38.54 41.73 -22.00
C LEU A 112 38.83 43.01 -21.21
N GLU A 113 39.29 44.07 -21.87
CA GLU A 113 39.64 45.37 -21.24
C GLU A 113 38.41 46.20 -20.84
N LEU A 114 37.38 45.56 -20.27
CA LEU A 114 36.14 46.22 -19.85
C LEU A 114 36.23 46.56 -18.36
N LYS A 115 36.00 47.83 -18.01
CA LYS A 115 35.98 48.33 -16.62
C LYS A 115 34.55 48.64 -16.19
N GLU A 116 34.23 48.33 -14.93
CA GLU A 116 32.92 48.64 -14.37
C GLU A 116 32.70 50.16 -14.30
N SER A 117 31.51 50.61 -14.70
CA SER A 117 31.14 52.02 -14.65
C SER A 117 30.83 52.43 -13.21
N THR A 118 31.79 53.09 -12.56
CA THR A 118 31.64 53.63 -11.19
C THR A 118 30.84 54.95 -11.15
N VAL A 119 30.50 55.52 -12.30
CA VAL A 119 29.78 56.79 -12.40
C VAL A 119 28.27 56.51 -12.52
N PRO A 120 27.43 57.08 -11.65
CA PRO A 120 25.98 56.88 -11.71
C PRO A 120 25.38 57.52 -12.98
N PRO A 121 24.36 56.89 -13.60
CA PRO A 121 23.76 57.39 -14.83
C PRO A 121 23.01 58.71 -14.59
N LYS A 122 23.26 59.71 -15.46
CA LYS A 122 22.55 61.00 -15.42
C LYS A 122 21.29 60.91 -16.28
N LYS A 123 20.14 61.33 -15.73
CA LYS A 123 18.91 61.51 -16.52
C LYS A 123 19.14 62.60 -17.58
N ILE A 124 18.88 62.26 -18.83
CA ILE A 124 18.80 63.22 -19.93
C ILE A 124 17.39 63.84 -19.88
N LYS A 125 17.31 65.17 -19.93
CA LYS A 125 16.07 65.95 -19.85
C LYS A 125 15.53 66.25 -21.24
#